data_AF-A0A8J6CBW8-F1
#
_entry.id   AF-A0A8J6CBW8-F1
#
_cell.length_a   1.000
_cell.length_b   1.000
_cell.length_c   1.000
_cell.angle_alpha   90.00
_cell.angle_beta   90.00
_cell.angle_gamma   90.00
#
_symmetry.space_group_name_H-M   'P 1'
#
loop_
_entity.id
_entity.type
_entity.pdbx_description
1 polymer ?
#
loop_
_entity_poly.entity_id
_entity_poly.type
_entity_poly.pdbx_seq_one_letter_code
_entity_poly.pdbx_strand_id
1 'polypeptide(L)'
;MLLLARALGSEGAPPAGARALSKATARRVVRKLNKADWYRARRAIERASEPAPRPPPPLITSSSSAEDVAALARAERGSEAVCATLGRALTKNNEPVRSLIVHAACAIPAKYACDRFASRVLADVLLRAATPTERSAALDELAAHSARLMWHGRASTVLRACLADLPADAASDFAARIAPHVVTQLPAIGRNRFGAAVVAACLAAAPRAFAEQMVAPLVLDARALALDGSGAALVCAALRARPDGARLAAAAELEATLVASLPELLAAAMDGVEKNAGEAAPHDDAPRSSSLLAVVAELALATAASDGGARAVASALAPRAARVARRADGAAALSAAIAHAPDAEAAALASALALNARELLLHPRGASALEGLFASRARAPDAARAATAAALGVLDEALGASGEATARGVDGAPLARPLSAELSVHAARAVRAALAHGSGEEGARAHARVLARASELATDPSGALIVDGLLASVELPDAATAELLRALAASAERLAVDKHGVCVLRAALAHARGADTMAPVVEWLREREAELFQHRLARQLYDALGSAEVERAITRSVGAAA
;
A
#
# COMPACT_ATOMS: atom_id res chain seq x y z
N MET A 1 -8.53 31.88 29.60
CA MET A 1 -8.70 31.63 31.05
C MET A 1 -9.77 32.52 31.65
N LEU A 2 -9.69 33.85 31.58
CA LEU A 2 -10.83 34.74 31.90
C LEU A 2 -12.09 34.37 31.09
N LEU A 3 -11.92 34.04 29.81
CA LEU A 3 -12.97 33.50 28.94
C LEU A 3 -13.44 32.08 29.35
N LEU A 4 -12.57 31.27 29.95
CA LEU A 4 -12.90 29.91 30.42
C LEU A 4 -13.72 29.98 31.73
N ALA A 5 -13.36 30.91 32.63
CA ALA A 5 -14.09 31.20 33.87
C ALA A 5 -15.47 31.80 33.58
N ARG A 6 -15.57 32.74 32.62
CA ARG A 6 -16.85 33.24 32.12
C ARG A 6 -17.72 32.15 31.49
N ALA A 7 -17.14 31.25 30.71
CA ALA A 7 -17.88 30.16 30.05
C ALA A 7 -18.39 29.06 31.00
N LEU A 8 -17.83 28.95 32.21
CA LEU A 8 -18.22 27.97 33.23
C LEU A 8 -19.21 28.51 34.26
N GLY A 9 -19.76 29.72 34.06
CA GLY A 9 -20.92 30.22 34.82
C GLY A 9 -20.65 30.80 36.20
N SER A 10 -19.43 31.28 36.50
CA SER A 10 -19.26 32.15 37.68
C SER A 10 -19.82 33.55 37.35
N GLU A 11 -21.12 33.76 37.55
CA GLU A 11 -21.78 35.06 37.47
C GLU A 11 -21.38 35.95 38.67
N GLY A 12 -20.12 36.37 38.67
CA GLY A 12 -19.62 37.40 39.55
C GLY A 12 -18.62 38.24 38.78
N ALA A 13 -18.77 39.56 38.81
CA ALA A 13 -17.76 40.47 38.31
C ALA A 13 -16.39 40.07 38.92
N PRO A 14 -15.30 40.04 38.13
CA PRO A 14 -14.01 39.67 38.68
C PRO A 14 -13.68 40.64 39.82
N PRO A 15 -13.26 40.16 41.01
CA PRO A 15 -12.83 41.08 42.06
C PRO A 15 -11.70 41.93 41.49
N ALA A 16 -11.80 43.25 41.68
CA ALA A 16 -10.77 44.20 41.26
C ALA A 16 -9.44 43.78 41.90
N GLY A 17 -8.56 43.14 41.11
CA GLY A 17 -7.33 42.53 41.60
C GLY A 17 -7.11 41.05 41.25
N ALA A 18 -7.77 40.49 40.23
CA ALA A 18 -7.49 39.14 39.74
C ALA A 18 -6.04 39.00 39.23
N ARG A 19 -5.11 38.68 40.13
CA ARG A 19 -3.72 38.33 39.81
C ARG A 19 -3.71 37.15 38.83
N ALA A 20 -2.81 37.22 37.85
CA ALA A 20 -2.60 36.16 36.88
C ALA A 20 -2.45 34.80 37.57
N LEU A 21 -3.40 33.89 37.33
CA LEU A 21 -3.30 32.50 37.76
C LEU A 21 -2.00 31.91 37.19
N SER A 22 -1.18 31.30 38.06
CA SER A 22 0.06 30.67 37.62
C SER A 22 -0.25 29.55 36.60
N LYS A 23 0.66 29.35 35.64
CA LYS A 23 0.57 28.34 34.58
C LYS A 23 0.32 26.92 35.15
N ALA A 24 0.80 26.65 36.36
CA ALA A 24 0.61 25.38 37.07
C ALA A 24 -0.84 25.17 37.51
N THR A 25 -1.48 26.19 38.08
CA THR A 25 -2.88 26.13 38.50
C THR A 25 -3.82 25.97 37.32
N ALA A 26 -3.54 26.64 36.20
CA ALA A 26 -4.32 26.51 34.96
C ALA A 26 -4.28 25.08 34.39
N ARG A 27 -3.11 24.43 34.40
CA ARG A 27 -2.98 23.02 33.97
C ARG A 27 -3.76 22.06 34.86
N ARG A 28 -3.83 22.33 36.17
CA ARG A 28 -4.57 21.49 37.13
C ARG A 28 -6.09 21.60 36.93
N VAL A 29 -6.60 22.79 36.57
CA VAL A 29 -8.02 23.01 36.24
C VAL A 29 -8.40 22.33 34.91
N VAL A 30 -7.58 22.49 33.87
CA VAL A 30 -7.84 21.85 32.55
C VAL A 30 -7.85 20.32 32.64
N ARG A 31 -7.00 19.72 33.50
CA ARG A 31 -6.98 18.27 33.74
C ARG A 31 -8.23 17.73 34.45
N LYS A 32 -8.99 18.58 35.14
CA LYS A 32 -10.22 18.19 35.85
C LYS A 32 -11.49 18.38 35.01
N LEU A 33 -11.39 19.00 33.83
CA LEU A 33 -12.52 19.14 32.93
C LEU A 33 -12.80 17.81 32.23
N ASN A 34 -14.05 17.36 32.27
CA ASN A 34 -14.48 16.27 31.40
C ASN A 34 -14.47 16.75 29.92
N LYS A 35 -14.52 15.79 29.01
CA LYS A 35 -14.42 16.05 27.56
C LYS A 35 -15.49 17.02 27.07
N ALA A 36 -16.72 16.93 27.57
CA ALA A 36 -17.84 17.77 27.13
C ALA A 36 -17.66 19.24 27.53
N ASP A 37 -17.18 19.49 28.75
CA ASP A 37 -17.00 20.84 29.26
C ASP A 37 -15.77 21.53 28.66
N TRP A 38 -14.74 20.74 28.32
CA TRP A 38 -13.63 21.25 27.51
C TRP A 38 -14.09 21.72 26.12
N TYR A 39 -14.95 20.94 25.44
CA TYR A 39 -15.48 21.34 24.13
C TYR A 39 -16.39 22.57 24.20
N ARG A 40 -17.22 22.70 25.24
CA ARG A 40 -18.06 23.88 25.45
C ARG A 40 -17.21 25.14 25.69
N ALA A 41 -16.22 25.04 26.58
CA ALA A 41 -15.35 26.16 26.89
C ALA A 41 -14.49 26.58 25.67
N ARG A 42 -14.03 25.61 24.87
CA ARG A 42 -13.32 25.87 23.61
C ARG A 42 -14.19 26.62 22.61
N ARG A 43 -15.44 26.18 22.36
CA ARG A 43 -16.35 26.87 21.43
C ARG A 43 -16.71 28.29 21.89
N ALA A 44 -16.87 28.49 23.19
CA ALA A 44 -17.15 29.82 23.75
C ALA A 44 -15.95 30.76 23.56
N ILE A 45 -14.73 30.26 23.75
CA ILE A 45 -13.50 31.02 23.46
C ILE A 45 -13.40 31.31 21.95
N GLU A 46 -13.64 30.33 21.09
CA GLU A 46 -13.61 30.50 19.63
C GLU A 46 -14.59 31.61 19.19
N ARG A 47 -15.85 31.59 19.65
CA ARG A 47 -16.84 32.65 19.37
C ARG A 47 -16.47 34.02 19.95
N ALA A 48 -15.91 34.07 21.15
CA ALA A 48 -15.49 35.33 21.77
C ALA A 48 -14.22 35.91 21.14
N SER A 49 -13.47 35.07 20.41
CA SER A 49 -12.25 35.46 19.68
C SER A 49 -12.51 35.74 18.21
N GLU A 50 -13.73 35.49 17.72
CA GLU A 50 -14.14 35.86 16.37
C GLU A 50 -14.15 37.39 16.28
N PRO A 51 -13.33 37.99 15.38
CA PRO A 51 -13.41 39.42 15.14
C PRO A 51 -14.81 39.77 14.64
N ALA A 52 -15.30 40.97 14.99
CA ALA A 52 -16.58 41.48 14.51
C ALA A 52 -16.75 41.24 13.00
N PRO A 53 -17.95 40.84 12.54
CA PRO A 53 -18.17 40.48 11.14
C PRO A 53 -17.73 41.65 10.27
N ARG A 54 -16.64 41.43 9.51
CA ARG A 54 -16.24 42.38 8.48
C ARG A 54 -17.37 42.44 7.46
N PRO A 55 -17.63 43.62 6.87
CA PRO A 55 -18.57 43.72 5.77
C PRO A 55 -18.21 42.66 4.71
N PRO A 56 -19.21 42.00 4.09
CA PRO A 56 -18.93 40.97 3.09
C PRO A 56 -18.04 41.58 2.01
N PRO A 57 -16.98 40.88 1.56
CA PRO A 57 -16.18 41.36 0.46
C PRO A 57 -17.09 41.57 -0.76
N PRO A 58 -16.81 42.58 -1.60
CA PRO A 58 -17.62 42.84 -2.78
C PRO A 58 -17.75 41.55 -3.61
N LEU A 59 -18.99 41.21 -3.97
CA LEU A 59 -19.28 40.05 -4.80
C LEU A 59 -18.58 40.21 -6.15
N ILE A 60 -17.71 39.26 -6.50
CA ILE A 60 -17.18 39.14 -7.86
C ILE A 60 -18.37 38.84 -8.77
N THR A 61 -18.68 39.76 -9.66
CA THR A 61 -19.75 39.63 -10.64
C THR A 61 -19.14 39.36 -12.02
N SER A 62 -19.97 38.98 -13.01
CA SER A 62 -19.51 38.78 -14.39
C SER A 62 -18.94 40.04 -15.05
N SER A 63 -19.03 41.21 -14.41
CA SER A 63 -18.49 42.49 -14.86
C SER A 63 -17.24 42.96 -14.10
N SER A 64 -16.74 42.19 -13.12
CA SER A 64 -15.51 42.54 -12.39
C SER A 64 -14.28 42.40 -13.30
N SER A 65 -13.43 43.43 -13.37
CA SER A 65 -12.23 43.40 -14.20
C SER A 65 -11.11 42.53 -13.59
N ALA A 66 -10.12 42.14 -14.40
CA ALA A 66 -8.94 41.43 -13.92
C ALA A 66 -8.14 42.22 -12.88
N GLU A 67 -8.08 43.55 -13.03
CA GLU A 67 -7.45 44.43 -12.04
C GLU A 67 -8.24 44.48 -10.74
N ASP A 68 -9.58 44.46 -10.77
CA ASP A 68 -10.41 44.49 -9.56
C ASP A 68 -10.27 43.20 -8.74
N VAL A 69 -10.22 42.04 -9.40
CA VAL A 69 -10.04 40.75 -8.72
C VAL A 69 -8.60 40.60 -8.21
N ALA A 70 -7.60 41.04 -8.99
CA ALA A 70 -6.21 41.05 -8.55
C ALA A 70 -5.99 42.06 -7.41
N ALA A 71 -6.66 43.21 -7.42
CA ALA A 71 -6.63 44.20 -6.34
C ALA A 71 -7.34 43.66 -5.09
N LEU A 72 -8.49 42.98 -5.24
CA LEU A 72 -9.20 42.33 -4.15
C LEU A 72 -8.37 41.19 -3.54
N ALA A 73 -7.72 40.34 -4.35
CA ALA A 73 -6.82 39.29 -3.86
C ALA A 73 -5.57 39.86 -3.16
N ARG A 74 -5.05 41.00 -3.63
CA ARG A 74 -3.94 41.74 -3.01
C ARG A 74 -4.36 42.45 -1.70
N ALA A 75 -5.58 42.98 -1.65
CA ALA A 75 -6.13 43.72 -0.51
C ALA A 75 -6.65 42.80 0.61
N GLU A 76 -7.33 41.71 0.27
CA GLU A 76 -7.84 40.69 1.19
C GLU A 76 -6.74 39.68 1.53
N ARG A 77 -5.66 40.14 2.19
CA ARG A 77 -4.59 39.25 2.65
C ARG A 77 -5.12 38.26 3.70
N GLY A 78 -5.66 37.11 3.26
CA GLY A 78 -5.94 35.94 4.11
C GLY A 78 -7.41 35.60 4.37
N SER A 79 -8.36 36.04 3.54
CA SER A 79 -9.78 35.69 3.73
C SER A 79 -10.11 34.31 3.16
N GLU A 80 -10.33 33.34 4.05
CA GLU A 80 -10.81 31.97 3.73
C GLU A 80 -12.08 31.99 2.87
N ALA A 81 -12.88 33.07 2.98
CA ALA A 81 -14.09 33.30 2.19
C ALA A 81 -13.81 33.54 0.70
N VAL A 82 -12.70 34.21 0.36
CA VAL A 82 -12.30 34.44 -1.04
C VAL A 82 -11.84 33.12 -1.66
N CYS A 83 -10.97 32.36 -0.99
CA CYS A 83 -10.53 31.04 -1.45
C CYS A 83 -11.70 30.04 -1.65
N ALA A 84 -12.66 30.01 -0.72
CA ALA A 84 -13.85 29.17 -0.83
C ALA A 84 -14.79 29.61 -1.97
N THR A 85 -14.87 30.92 -2.24
CA THR A 85 -15.69 31.46 -3.33
C THR A 85 -15.05 31.18 -4.69
N LEU A 86 -13.72 31.31 -4.81
CA LEU A 86 -12.98 30.95 -6.02
C LEU A 86 -13.06 29.43 -6.29
N GLY A 87 -12.93 28.59 -5.26
CA GLY A 87 -13.09 27.13 -5.41
C GLY A 87 -14.49 26.70 -5.88
N ARG A 88 -15.54 27.39 -5.42
CA ARG A 88 -16.93 27.14 -5.89
C ARG A 88 -17.20 27.69 -7.28
N ALA A 89 -16.50 28.73 -7.71
CA ALA A 89 -16.66 29.29 -9.04
C ALA A 89 -16.03 28.38 -10.13
N LEU A 90 -14.93 27.70 -9.81
CA LEU A 90 -14.27 26.76 -10.73
C LEU A 90 -15.11 25.53 -11.05
N THR A 91 -15.96 25.07 -10.12
CA THR A 91 -16.85 23.92 -10.39
C THR A 91 -18.05 24.28 -11.27
N LYS A 92 -18.31 25.57 -11.51
CA LYS A 92 -19.50 26.05 -12.22
C LYS A 92 -19.28 26.42 -13.70
N ASN A 93 -18.14 26.06 -14.31
CA ASN A 93 -17.87 26.22 -15.75
C ASN A 93 -18.12 27.64 -16.30
N ASN A 94 -17.79 28.68 -15.52
CA ASN A 94 -17.90 30.08 -15.96
C ASN A 94 -16.53 30.55 -16.47
N GLU A 95 -16.37 30.60 -17.80
CA GLU A 95 -15.07 30.79 -18.48
C GLU A 95 -14.36 32.14 -18.14
N PRO A 96 -15.06 33.29 -18.11
CA PRO A 96 -14.46 34.55 -17.63
C PRO A 96 -13.93 34.48 -16.20
N VAL A 97 -14.70 33.86 -15.30
CA VAL A 97 -14.31 33.73 -13.89
C VAL A 97 -13.16 32.73 -13.74
N ARG A 98 -13.11 31.70 -14.59
CA ARG A 98 -12.01 30.74 -14.65
C ARG A 98 -10.70 31.42 -15.07
N SER A 99 -10.71 32.24 -16.12
CA SER A 99 -9.52 32.99 -16.56
C SER A 99 -8.98 33.91 -15.45
N LEU A 100 -9.86 34.61 -14.73
CA LEU A 100 -9.51 35.45 -13.58
C LEU A 100 -8.90 34.66 -12.42
N ILE A 101 -9.44 33.46 -12.15
CA ILE A 101 -8.93 32.57 -11.10
C ILE A 101 -7.58 31.99 -11.47
N VAL A 102 -7.37 31.61 -12.74
CA VAL A 102 -6.08 31.15 -13.26
C VAL A 102 -5.03 32.24 -13.04
N HIS A 103 -5.31 33.47 -13.45
CA HIS A 103 -4.40 34.60 -13.29
C HIS A 103 -4.06 34.87 -11.82
N ALA A 104 -5.07 34.91 -10.93
CA ALA A 104 -4.87 35.14 -9.50
C ALA A 104 -4.11 34.00 -8.81
N ALA A 105 -4.39 32.74 -9.18
CA ALA A 105 -3.72 31.57 -8.63
C ALA A 105 -2.24 31.49 -9.07
N CYS A 106 -1.95 31.88 -10.32
CA CYS A 106 -0.58 31.94 -10.85
C CYS A 106 0.23 33.13 -10.33
N ALA A 107 -0.42 34.19 -9.84
CA ALA A 107 0.27 35.39 -9.33
C ALA A 107 0.77 35.27 -7.88
N ILE A 108 0.19 34.36 -7.06
CA ILE A 108 0.63 34.13 -5.66
C ILE A 108 0.50 32.63 -5.26
N PRO A 109 0.98 31.67 -6.08
CA PRO A 109 0.80 30.24 -5.85
C PRO A 109 1.35 29.76 -4.51
N ALA A 110 2.43 30.35 -3.98
CA ALA A 110 3.01 29.92 -2.71
C ALA A 110 2.05 30.12 -1.51
N LYS A 111 1.22 31.17 -1.57
CA LYS A 111 0.22 31.43 -0.52
C LYS A 111 -0.98 30.48 -0.65
N TYR A 112 -1.47 30.28 -1.87
CA TYR A 112 -2.60 29.40 -2.13
C TYR A 112 -2.27 27.92 -1.88
N ALA A 113 -1.02 27.50 -2.08
CA ALA A 113 -0.58 26.14 -1.78
C ALA A 113 -0.72 25.76 -0.30
N CYS A 114 -0.67 26.73 0.61
CA CYS A 114 -0.85 26.49 2.05
C CYS A 114 -2.32 26.50 2.49
N ASP A 115 -3.23 27.03 1.67
CA ASP A 115 -4.65 27.14 2.00
C ASP A 115 -5.37 25.79 1.95
N ARG A 116 -6.46 25.61 2.70
CA ARG A 116 -7.21 24.34 2.73
C ARG A 116 -7.92 24.03 1.42
N PHE A 117 -8.49 25.08 0.83
CA PHE A 117 -9.39 24.97 -0.31
C PHE A 117 -8.65 25.32 -1.57
N ALA A 118 -7.83 26.38 -1.54
CA ALA A 118 -7.10 26.81 -2.71
C ALA A 118 -5.99 25.82 -3.10
N SER A 119 -5.41 25.04 -2.19
CA SER A 119 -4.36 24.07 -2.56
C SER A 119 -4.87 22.99 -3.53
N ARG A 120 -6.12 22.55 -3.37
CA ARG A 120 -6.73 21.54 -4.25
C ARG A 120 -6.97 22.10 -5.65
N VAL A 121 -7.51 23.32 -5.67
CA VAL A 121 -7.77 24.10 -6.86
C VAL A 121 -6.48 24.44 -7.62
N LEU A 122 -5.44 24.84 -6.89
CA LEU A 122 -4.19 25.32 -7.45
C LEU A 122 -3.51 24.24 -8.30
N ALA A 123 -3.48 22.99 -7.83
CA ALA A 123 -2.94 21.88 -8.62
C ALA A 123 -3.71 21.71 -9.94
N ASP A 124 -5.04 21.61 -9.90
CA ASP A 124 -5.86 21.44 -11.10
C ASP A 124 -5.72 22.62 -12.08
N VAL A 125 -5.67 23.85 -11.56
CA VAL A 125 -5.50 25.07 -12.37
C VAL A 125 -4.14 25.08 -13.07
N LEU A 126 -3.05 24.83 -12.33
CA LEU A 126 -1.70 24.81 -12.89
C LEU A 126 -1.51 23.70 -13.93
N LEU A 127 -2.08 22.52 -13.67
CA LEU A 127 -1.94 21.36 -14.53
C LEU A 127 -2.78 21.49 -15.80
N ARG A 128 -4.06 21.88 -15.68
CA ARG A 128 -5.05 21.71 -16.75
C ARG A 128 -5.54 23.01 -17.39
N ALA A 129 -5.40 24.16 -16.73
CA ALA A 129 -6.02 25.41 -17.18
C ALA A 129 -5.01 26.52 -17.52
N ALA A 130 -3.85 26.53 -16.87
CA ALA A 130 -2.81 27.54 -17.10
C ALA A 130 -2.15 27.38 -18.48
N THR A 131 -1.89 28.51 -19.13
CA THR A 131 -1.02 28.56 -20.32
C THR A 131 0.41 28.14 -19.95
N PRO A 132 1.25 27.71 -20.91
CA PRO A 132 2.63 27.33 -20.63
C PRO A 132 3.44 28.42 -19.91
N THR A 133 3.23 29.68 -20.28
CA THR A 133 3.91 30.84 -19.68
C THR A 133 3.46 31.08 -18.23
N GLU A 134 2.15 31.10 -17.97
CA GLU A 134 1.60 31.26 -16.61
C GLU A 134 2.01 30.10 -15.70
N ARG A 135 2.01 28.88 -16.25
CA ARG A 135 2.46 27.69 -15.55
C ARG A 135 3.94 27.81 -15.18
N SER A 136 4.81 28.19 -16.11
CA SER A 136 6.24 28.36 -15.81
C SER A 136 6.47 29.41 -14.73
N ALA A 137 5.83 30.58 -14.83
CA ALA A 137 5.95 31.63 -13.81
C ALA A 137 5.47 31.18 -12.43
N ALA A 138 4.37 30.43 -12.38
CA ALA A 138 3.88 29.87 -11.13
C ALA A 138 4.81 28.79 -10.55
N LEU A 139 5.41 27.95 -11.40
CA LEU A 139 6.41 26.97 -10.98
C LEU A 139 7.69 27.66 -10.47
N ASP A 140 8.11 28.78 -11.06
CA ASP A 140 9.23 29.58 -10.56
C ASP A 140 8.96 30.12 -9.16
N GLU A 141 7.76 30.66 -8.91
CA GLU A 141 7.41 31.15 -7.57
C GLU A 141 7.31 29.99 -6.56
N LEU A 142 6.73 28.85 -6.94
CA LEU A 142 6.67 27.66 -6.09
C LEU A 142 8.07 27.12 -5.77
N ALA A 143 8.98 27.09 -6.75
CA ALA A 143 10.35 26.67 -6.58
C ALA A 143 11.11 27.60 -5.62
N ALA A 144 10.97 28.92 -5.79
CA ALA A 144 11.60 29.93 -4.91
C ALA A 144 11.16 29.81 -3.45
N HIS A 145 9.95 29.28 -3.19
CA HIS A 145 9.42 29.06 -1.84
C HIS A 145 9.45 27.59 -1.40
N SER A 146 10.04 26.70 -2.20
CA SER A 146 9.92 25.25 -2.06
C SER A 146 10.37 24.76 -0.68
N ALA A 147 11.50 25.26 -0.17
CA ALA A 147 12.00 24.91 1.17
C ALA A 147 10.91 25.07 2.23
N ARG A 148 10.22 26.22 2.29
CA ARG A 148 9.12 26.46 3.25
C ARG A 148 7.90 25.59 2.97
N LEU A 149 7.53 25.46 1.69
CA LEU A 149 6.33 24.72 1.27
C LEU A 149 6.44 23.21 1.56
N MET A 150 7.64 22.65 1.49
CA MET A 150 7.91 21.24 1.82
C MET A 150 7.59 20.87 3.26
N TRP A 151 7.68 21.81 4.20
CA TRP A 151 7.31 21.56 5.61
C TRP A 151 5.79 21.57 5.84
N HIS A 152 5.01 22.04 4.85
CA HIS A 152 3.58 22.27 5.01
C HIS A 152 2.77 21.15 4.34
N GLY A 153 1.96 20.44 5.13
CA GLY A 153 1.30 19.21 4.68
C GLY A 153 0.36 19.33 3.48
N ARG A 154 -0.18 20.53 3.20
CA ARG A 154 -0.99 20.76 1.97
C ARG A 154 -0.16 21.25 0.80
N ALA A 155 0.86 22.07 1.07
CA ALA A 155 1.66 22.65 0.01
C ALA A 155 2.58 21.57 -0.60
N SER A 156 3.08 20.65 0.24
CA SER A 156 3.75 19.44 -0.23
C SER A 156 2.90 18.61 -1.18
N THR A 157 1.57 18.56 -0.98
CA THR A 157 0.67 17.86 -1.90
C THR A 157 0.60 18.57 -3.25
N VAL A 158 0.56 19.90 -3.27
CA VAL A 158 0.60 20.68 -4.52
C VAL A 158 1.91 20.44 -5.27
N LEU A 159 3.05 20.49 -4.58
CA LEU A 159 4.36 20.22 -5.18
C LEU A 159 4.42 18.80 -5.78
N ARG A 160 3.93 17.80 -5.04
CA ARG A 160 3.86 16.40 -5.51
C ARG A 160 2.92 16.23 -6.70
N ALA A 161 1.77 16.89 -6.72
CA ALA A 161 0.85 16.86 -7.85
C ALA A 161 1.50 17.47 -9.09
N CYS A 162 2.21 18.60 -8.95
CA CYS A 162 2.98 19.18 -10.05
C CYS A 162 4.02 18.17 -10.58
N LEU A 163 4.80 17.52 -9.71
CA LEU A 163 5.81 16.55 -10.14
C LEU A 163 5.23 15.28 -10.79
N ALA A 164 4.02 14.87 -10.39
CA ALA A 164 3.38 13.66 -10.92
C ALA A 164 2.61 13.89 -12.22
N ASP A 165 1.96 15.04 -12.37
CA ASP A 165 0.98 15.28 -13.43
C ASP A 165 1.49 16.24 -14.53
N LEU A 166 2.65 16.89 -14.34
CA LEU A 166 3.29 17.66 -15.40
C LEU A 166 3.86 16.74 -16.49
N PRO A 167 3.98 17.21 -17.75
CA PRO A 167 4.79 16.53 -18.76
C PRO A 167 6.22 16.27 -18.24
N ALA A 168 6.82 15.14 -18.61
CA ALA A 168 8.11 14.69 -18.06
C ALA A 168 9.21 15.78 -18.10
N ASP A 169 9.33 16.50 -19.21
CA ASP A 169 10.32 17.60 -19.34
C ASP A 169 10.06 18.75 -18.35
N ALA A 170 8.79 19.11 -18.16
CA ALA A 170 8.39 20.18 -17.24
C ALA A 170 8.51 19.74 -15.77
N ALA A 171 8.23 18.47 -15.46
CA ALA A 171 8.44 17.90 -14.13
C ALA A 171 9.94 17.86 -13.81
N SER A 172 10.78 17.49 -14.79
CA SER A 172 12.24 17.47 -14.67
C SER A 172 12.82 18.87 -14.45
N ASP A 173 12.40 19.85 -15.24
CA ASP A 173 12.79 21.25 -15.06
C ASP A 173 12.35 21.78 -13.68
N PHE A 174 11.11 21.51 -13.26
CA PHE A 174 10.64 21.91 -11.93
C PHE A 174 11.44 21.28 -10.79
N ALA A 175 11.79 19.99 -10.90
CA ALA A 175 12.66 19.32 -9.94
C ALA A 175 14.05 19.98 -9.89
N ALA A 176 14.63 20.35 -11.04
CA ALA A 176 15.90 21.06 -11.11
C ALA A 176 15.85 22.44 -10.44
N ARG A 177 14.75 23.20 -10.61
CA ARG A 177 14.55 24.50 -9.94
C ARG A 177 14.44 24.37 -8.41
N ILE A 178 13.89 23.26 -7.93
CA ILE A 178 13.76 22.96 -6.50
C ILE A 178 15.08 22.50 -5.87
N ALA A 179 15.93 21.79 -6.61
CA ALA A 179 17.11 21.11 -6.08
C ALA A 179 18.04 21.98 -5.20
N PRO A 180 18.42 23.22 -5.58
CA PRO A 180 19.32 24.05 -4.78
C PRO A 180 18.79 24.35 -3.37
N HIS A 181 17.47 24.49 -3.24
CA HIS A 181 16.80 24.74 -1.96
C HIS A 181 16.72 23.49 -1.08
N VAL A 182 16.69 22.30 -1.70
CA VAL A 182 16.62 21.04 -0.98
C VAL A 182 18.00 20.58 -0.52
N VAL A 183 19.03 20.65 -1.37
CA VAL A 183 20.40 20.18 -1.08
C VAL A 183 20.91 20.72 0.25
N THR A 184 20.75 22.03 0.48
CA THR A 184 21.26 22.72 1.67
C THR A 184 20.54 22.35 2.97
N GLN A 185 19.34 21.78 2.89
CA GLN A 185 18.47 21.47 4.03
C GLN A 185 18.05 20.00 4.07
N LEU A 186 18.66 19.17 3.24
CA LEU A 186 18.23 17.79 3.00
C LEU A 186 18.12 16.95 4.29
N PRO A 187 19.04 17.05 5.27
CA PRO A 187 18.93 16.26 6.51
C PRO A 187 17.72 16.65 7.35
N ALA A 188 17.29 17.92 7.28
CA ALA A 188 16.12 18.41 7.98
C ALA A 188 14.83 18.08 7.20
N ILE A 189 14.82 18.35 5.89
CA ILE A 189 13.69 18.09 4.99
C ILE A 189 13.40 16.58 4.90
N GLY A 190 14.44 15.74 4.84
CA GLY A 190 14.33 14.29 4.75
C GLY A 190 13.75 13.63 6.00
N ARG A 191 13.90 14.23 7.18
CA ARG A 191 13.25 13.78 8.43
C ARG A 191 11.81 14.29 8.56
N ASN A 192 11.39 15.21 7.69
CA ASN A 192 10.00 15.68 7.64
C ASN A 192 9.20 14.82 6.66
N ARG A 193 8.13 14.17 7.11
CA ARG A 193 7.27 13.32 6.26
C ARG A 193 6.77 13.97 4.97
N PHE A 194 6.55 15.28 4.98
CA PHE A 194 6.06 16.03 3.82
C PHE A 194 7.21 16.37 2.89
N GLY A 195 8.33 16.85 3.46
CA GLY A 195 9.56 17.13 2.74
C GLY A 195 10.13 15.89 2.05
N ALA A 196 10.33 14.81 2.80
CA ALA A 196 10.78 13.52 2.29
C ALA A 196 9.92 13.02 1.11
N ALA A 197 8.59 13.16 1.20
CA ALA A 197 7.69 12.76 0.13
C ALA A 197 7.80 13.64 -1.13
N VAL A 198 8.11 14.93 -0.99
CA VAL A 198 8.36 15.81 -2.14
C VAL A 198 9.71 15.48 -2.78
N VAL A 199 10.77 15.29 -2.00
CA VAL A 199 12.10 14.92 -2.51
C VAL A 199 12.06 13.56 -3.21
N ALA A 200 11.34 12.59 -2.65
CA ALA A 200 11.10 11.30 -3.32
C ALA A 200 10.34 11.46 -4.65
N ALA A 201 9.38 12.38 -4.74
CA ALA A 201 8.70 12.69 -5.99
C ALA A 201 9.62 13.36 -7.01
N CYS A 202 10.53 14.25 -6.57
CA CYS A 202 11.54 14.83 -7.45
C CYS A 202 12.49 13.74 -8.03
N LEU A 203 12.93 12.80 -7.19
CA LEU A 203 13.75 11.66 -7.63
C LEU A 203 13.01 10.76 -8.64
N ALA A 204 11.69 10.59 -8.50
CA ALA A 204 10.90 9.82 -9.46
C ALA A 204 10.68 10.57 -10.79
N ALA A 205 10.46 11.89 -10.74
CA ALA A 205 10.20 12.71 -11.92
C ALA A 205 11.46 12.99 -12.75
N ALA A 206 12.62 13.11 -12.10
CA ALA A 206 13.86 13.57 -12.73
C ALA A 206 15.08 12.76 -12.26
N PRO A 207 15.07 11.42 -12.41
CA PRO A 207 16.00 10.53 -11.72
C PRO A 207 17.46 10.90 -11.96
N ARG A 208 17.86 11.18 -13.20
CA ARG A 208 19.26 11.51 -13.50
C ARG A 208 19.71 12.87 -12.98
N ALA A 209 19.08 13.95 -13.45
CA ALA A 209 19.49 15.32 -13.14
C ALA A 209 19.37 15.66 -11.66
N PHE A 210 18.33 15.13 -10.99
CA PHE A 210 18.11 15.35 -9.58
C PHE A 210 18.98 14.43 -8.71
N ALA A 211 19.17 13.16 -9.07
CA ALA A 211 20.04 12.27 -8.29
C ALA A 211 21.50 12.74 -8.27
N GLU A 212 22.03 13.26 -9.37
CA GLU A 212 23.41 13.78 -9.43
C GLU A 212 23.67 14.86 -8.37
N GLN A 213 22.69 15.72 -8.09
CA GLN A 213 22.80 16.79 -7.09
C GLN A 213 22.46 16.33 -5.67
N MET A 214 21.59 15.32 -5.54
CA MET A 214 20.97 14.96 -4.27
C MET A 214 21.58 13.74 -3.58
N VAL A 215 22.13 12.79 -4.35
CA VAL A 215 22.61 11.53 -3.77
C VAL A 215 23.84 11.76 -2.89
N ALA A 216 24.81 12.59 -3.32
CA ALA A 216 25.99 12.87 -2.51
C ALA A 216 25.66 13.47 -1.12
N PRO A 217 24.79 14.50 -1.01
CA PRO A 217 24.28 14.96 0.28
C PRO A 217 23.52 13.87 1.07
N LEU A 218 22.79 12.96 0.41
CA LEU A 218 22.11 11.86 1.09
C LEU A 218 23.10 10.87 1.71
N VAL A 219 24.24 10.59 1.08
CA VAL A 219 25.26 9.65 1.60
C VAL A 219 25.67 10.05 3.02
N LEU A 220 25.93 11.34 3.24
CA LEU A 220 26.42 11.86 4.53
C LEU A 220 25.46 11.57 5.70
N ASP A 221 24.16 11.54 5.43
CA ASP A 221 23.10 11.33 6.42
C ASP A 221 22.33 10.02 6.20
N ALA A 222 22.77 9.15 5.28
CA ALA A 222 22.00 8.00 4.79
C ALA A 222 21.55 7.08 5.92
N ARG A 223 22.47 6.79 6.85
CA ARG A 223 22.19 5.97 8.05
C ARG A 223 21.14 6.63 8.94
N ALA A 224 21.32 7.91 9.27
CA ALA A 224 20.40 8.64 10.14
C ALA A 224 19.01 8.81 9.52
N LEU A 225 18.95 8.98 8.20
CA LEU A 225 17.70 9.04 7.45
C LEU A 225 17.03 7.67 7.35
N ALA A 226 17.78 6.59 7.11
CA ALA A 226 17.24 5.24 7.07
C ALA A 226 16.61 4.82 8.41
N LEU A 227 17.21 5.24 9.54
CA LEU A 227 16.66 5.04 10.89
C LEU A 227 15.43 5.90 11.21
N ASP A 228 15.17 6.95 10.42
CA ASP A 228 13.98 7.79 10.55
C ASP A 228 12.84 7.26 9.67
N GLY A 229 11.61 7.20 10.21
CA GLY A 229 10.47 6.64 9.47
C GLY A 229 10.12 7.41 8.19
N SER A 230 10.37 8.72 8.13
CA SER A 230 10.17 9.54 6.93
C SER A 230 11.39 9.48 6.01
N GLY A 231 12.60 9.52 6.60
CA GLY A 231 13.86 9.44 5.88
C GLY A 231 14.06 8.11 5.14
N ALA A 232 13.57 7.00 5.71
CA ALA A 232 13.61 5.68 5.08
C ALA A 232 12.95 5.66 3.69
N ALA A 233 11.79 6.28 3.54
CA ALA A 233 11.10 6.36 2.25
C ALA A 233 11.91 7.16 1.20
N LEU A 234 12.61 8.21 1.65
CA LEU A 234 13.52 8.98 0.81
C LEU A 234 14.76 8.18 0.41
N VAL A 235 15.36 7.42 1.35
CA VAL A 235 16.47 6.51 1.05
C VAL A 235 16.05 5.45 0.03
N CYS A 236 14.86 4.85 0.18
CA CYS A 236 14.30 3.93 -0.81
C CYS A 236 14.15 4.59 -2.19
N ALA A 237 13.62 5.81 -2.26
CA ALA A 237 13.49 6.53 -3.52
C ALA A 237 14.86 6.81 -4.17
N ALA A 238 15.87 7.16 -3.37
CA ALA A 238 17.22 7.40 -3.86
C ALA A 238 17.88 6.11 -4.40
N LEU A 239 17.66 4.97 -3.74
CA LEU A 239 18.12 3.66 -4.21
C LEU A 239 17.47 3.25 -5.54
N ARG A 240 16.20 3.62 -5.77
CA ARG A 240 15.46 3.33 -7.01
C ARG A 240 15.81 4.26 -8.16
N ALA A 241 16.15 5.52 -7.89
CA ALA A 241 16.36 6.56 -8.91
C ALA A 241 17.66 6.40 -9.74
N ARG A 242 18.19 5.18 -9.86
CA ARG A 242 19.44 4.89 -10.55
C ARG A 242 19.33 5.31 -12.02
N PRO A 243 20.16 6.25 -12.49
CA PRO A 243 20.22 6.51 -13.92
C PRO A 243 20.82 5.30 -14.62
N ASP A 244 20.17 4.85 -15.69
CA ASP A 244 20.68 3.78 -16.54
C ASP A 244 22.05 4.16 -17.14
N GLY A 245 23.01 3.24 -17.07
CA GLY A 245 24.27 3.31 -17.82
C GLY A 245 25.51 3.83 -17.07
N ALA A 246 25.37 4.42 -15.88
CA ALA A 246 26.51 4.71 -15.01
C ALA A 246 26.08 4.71 -13.54
N ARG A 247 26.66 3.81 -12.74
CA ARG A 247 26.60 3.99 -11.28
C ARG A 247 27.28 5.31 -10.97
N LEU A 248 26.48 6.34 -10.70
CA LEU A 248 27.01 7.56 -10.08
C LEU A 248 27.83 7.11 -8.87
N ALA A 249 29.08 7.56 -8.76
CA ALA A 249 29.95 7.17 -7.64
C ALA A 249 29.24 7.36 -6.29
N ALA A 250 28.43 8.41 -6.17
CA ALA A 250 27.59 8.68 -5.01
C ALA A 250 26.52 7.61 -4.74
N ALA A 251 25.95 6.97 -5.76
CA ALA A 251 24.98 5.88 -5.57
C ALA A 251 25.68 4.61 -5.05
N ALA A 252 26.86 4.30 -5.59
CA ALA A 252 27.69 3.20 -5.08
C ALA A 252 28.16 3.48 -3.64
N GLU A 253 28.49 4.73 -3.32
CA GLU A 253 28.83 5.16 -1.96
C GLU A 253 27.63 5.05 -1.02
N LEU A 254 26.44 5.49 -1.44
CA LEU A 254 25.19 5.31 -0.70
C LEU A 254 24.93 3.84 -0.35
N GLU A 255 25.07 2.95 -1.34
CA GLU A 255 24.94 1.51 -1.14
C GLU A 255 25.97 1.00 -0.14
N ALA A 256 27.24 1.36 -0.30
CA ALA A 256 28.31 0.93 0.61
C ALA A 256 28.06 1.41 2.04
N THR A 257 27.63 2.67 2.24
CA THR A 257 27.27 3.22 3.54
C THR A 257 26.11 2.46 4.18
N LEU A 258 25.06 2.13 3.41
CA LEU A 258 23.90 1.40 3.91
C LEU A 258 24.22 -0.08 4.20
N VAL A 259 25.03 -0.73 3.35
CA VAL A 259 25.52 -2.10 3.59
C VAL A 259 26.36 -2.14 4.88
N ALA A 260 27.26 -1.18 5.09
CA ALA A 260 28.04 -1.08 6.32
C ALA A 260 27.17 -0.85 7.57
N SER A 261 26.04 -0.16 7.39
CA SER A 261 25.06 0.12 8.47
C SER A 261 24.04 -0.99 8.67
N LEU A 262 24.02 -2.03 7.83
CA LEU A 262 22.96 -3.05 7.80
C LEU A 262 22.76 -3.79 9.13
N PRO A 263 23.81 -4.18 9.90
CA PRO A 263 23.62 -4.82 11.20
C PRO A 263 22.80 -3.97 12.17
N GLU A 264 23.02 -2.65 12.16
CA GLU A 264 22.29 -1.70 12.99
C GLU A 264 20.87 -1.44 12.49
N LEU A 265 20.68 -1.30 11.17
CA LEU A 265 19.35 -1.15 10.58
C LEU A 265 18.47 -2.37 10.92
N LEU A 266 19.04 -3.58 10.84
CA LEU A 266 18.36 -4.81 11.22
C LEU A 266 18.13 -4.87 12.73
N ALA A 267 19.10 -4.49 13.57
CA ALA A 267 18.90 -4.42 15.01
C ALA A 267 17.75 -3.46 15.37
N ALA A 268 17.73 -2.25 14.81
CA ALA A 268 16.66 -1.27 15.01
C ALA A 268 15.29 -1.79 14.52
N ALA A 269 15.24 -2.51 13.40
CA ALA A 269 14.01 -3.15 12.93
C ALA A 269 13.52 -4.25 13.88
N MET A 270 14.43 -4.90 14.62
CA MET A 270 14.14 -6.00 15.53
C MET A 270 13.92 -5.57 17.00
N ASP A 271 14.47 -4.44 17.45
CA ASP A 271 14.42 -3.97 18.85
C ASP A 271 13.00 -3.82 19.42
N GLY A 272 12.00 -3.58 18.57
CA GLY A 272 10.59 -3.58 18.98
C GLY A 272 9.98 -4.96 19.29
N VAL A 273 10.70 -6.09 19.08
CA VAL A 273 10.22 -7.44 19.45
C VAL A 273 10.38 -7.67 20.96
N GLU A 274 11.56 -7.39 21.50
CA GLU A 274 11.95 -7.91 22.83
C GLU A 274 11.22 -7.22 23.97
N LYS A 275 10.85 -5.95 23.79
CA LYS A 275 10.09 -5.20 24.80
C LYS A 275 8.60 -5.53 24.84
N ASN A 276 8.06 -6.08 23.74
CA ASN A 276 6.61 -6.32 23.57
C ASN A 276 6.26 -7.81 23.47
N ALA A 277 7.22 -8.72 23.56
CA ALA A 277 6.99 -10.17 23.47
C ALA A 277 6.07 -10.73 24.59
N GLY A 278 5.78 -9.94 25.63
CA GLY A 278 4.86 -10.30 26.72
C GLY A 278 3.42 -9.77 26.57
N GLU A 279 3.15 -8.83 25.66
CA GLU A 279 1.82 -8.22 25.51
C GLU A 279 1.38 -8.22 24.05
N ALA A 280 0.27 -8.93 23.77
CA ALA A 280 -0.36 -9.02 22.46
C ALA A 280 -1.04 -7.70 22.01
N ALA A 281 -0.38 -6.55 22.19
CA ALA A 281 -0.86 -5.24 21.78
C ALA A 281 -0.27 -4.85 20.41
N PRO A 282 -1.06 -4.81 19.32
CA PRO A 282 -0.57 -4.66 17.96
C PRO A 282 -0.38 -3.19 17.50
N HIS A 283 -0.08 -2.25 18.40
CA HIS A 283 -0.20 -0.82 18.07
C HIS A 283 0.95 0.04 18.62
N ASP A 284 1.95 0.32 17.76
CA ASP A 284 2.49 1.67 17.45
C ASP A 284 3.93 1.64 16.88
N ASP A 285 4.69 0.56 17.06
CA ASP A 285 6.07 0.43 16.52
C ASP A 285 6.15 -0.23 15.12
N ALA A 286 5.00 -0.67 14.59
CA ALA A 286 4.89 -1.26 13.25
C ALA A 286 5.43 -0.38 12.11
N PRO A 287 5.14 0.95 12.03
CA PRO A 287 5.54 1.73 10.85
C PRO A 287 7.06 1.91 10.74
N ARG A 288 7.79 2.03 11.85
CA ARG A 288 9.26 2.20 11.81
C ARG A 288 9.97 0.92 11.36
N SER A 289 9.58 -0.23 11.93
CA SER A 289 10.14 -1.52 11.53
C SER A 289 9.84 -1.87 10.06
N SER A 290 8.62 -1.57 9.59
CA SER A 290 8.21 -1.70 8.18
C SER A 290 9.13 -0.86 7.26
N SER A 291 9.28 0.43 7.57
CA SER A 291 10.10 1.34 6.77
C SER A 291 11.56 0.89 6.69
N LEU A 292 12.13 0.39 7.78
CA LEU A 292 13.50 -0.13 7.79
C LEU A 292 13.65 -1.38 6.93
N LEU A 293 12.71 -2.32 7.01
CA LEU A 293 12.75 -3.52 6.17
C LEU A 293 12.49 -3.21 4.70
N ALA A 294 11.68 -2.19 4.40
CA ALA A 294 11.56 -1.67 3.05
C ALA A 294 12.90 -1.11 2.54
N VAL A 295 13.67 -0.39 3.35
CA VAL A 295 15.04 0.05 2.97
C VAL A 295 15.93 -1.15 2.70
N VAL A 296 15.87 -2.20 3.52
CA VAL A 296 16.66 -3.44 3.29
C VAL A 296 16.23 -4.13 1.99
N ALA A 297 14.94 -4.18 1.68
CA ALA A 297 14.43 -4.73 0.43
C ALA A 297 14.96 -3.95 -0.78
N GLU A 298 14.86 -2.63 -0.75
CA GLU A 298 15.40 -1.77 -1.82
C GLU A 298 16.92 -1.87 -1.91
N LEU A 299 17.62 -2.03 -0.79
CA LEU A 299 19.06 -2.24 -0.79
C LEU A 299 19.44 -3.59 -1.43
N ALA A 300 18.63 -4.64 -1.23
CA ALA A 300 18.83 -5.92 -1.90
C ALA A 300 18.64 -5.80 -3.42
N LEU A 301 17.58 -5.11 -3.86
CA LEU A 301 17.32 -4.83 -5.28
C LEU A 301 18.44 -3.97 -5.88
N ALA A 302 18.87 -2.95 -5.14
CA ALA A 302 19.94 -2.07 -5.54
C ALA A 302 21.24 -2.86 -5.70
N THR A 303 21.63 -3.64 -4.69
CA THR A 303 22.90 -4.36 -4.74
C THR A 303 22.88 -5.57 -5.68
N ALA A 304 21.77 -5.88 -6.37
CA ALA A 304 21.64 -7.01 -7.31
C ALA A 304 22.71 -7.06 -8.41
N ALA A 305 23.22 -5.90 -8.84
CA ALA A 305 24.30 -5.84 -9.85
C ALA A 305 25.71 -5.90 -9.22
N SER A 306 25.83 -5.94 -7.89
CA SER A 306 27.08 -6.01 -7.14
C SER A 306 27.08 -7.24 -6.25
N ASP A 307 27.78 -8.30 -6.67
CA ASP A 307 27.88 -9.55 -5.92
C ASP A 307 28.26 -9.34 -4.45
N GLY A 308 29.18 -8.40 -4.17
CA GLY A 308 29.62 -8.07 -2.81
C GLY A 308 28.50 -7.48 -1.95
N GLY A 309 27.71 -6.54 -2.50
CA GLY A 309 26.58 -5.94 -1.78
C GLY A 309 25.45 -6.94 -1.56
N ALA A 310 25.06 -7.69 -2.59
CA ALA A 310 23.99 -8.68 -2.49
C ALA A 310 24.34 -9.81 -1.51
N ARG A 311 25.59 -10.28 -1.52
CA ARG A 311 26.15 -11.21 -0.52
C ARG A 311 26.03 -10.65 0.90
N ALA A 312 26.49 -9.41 1.12
CA ALA A 312 26.46 -8.79 2.44
C ALA A 312 25.03 -8.69 3.00
N VAL A 313 24.06 -8.32 2.14
CA VAL A 313 22.64 -8.25 2.53
C VAL A 313 22.11 -9.61 2.94
N ALA A 314 22.32 -10.64 2.11
CA ALA A 314 21.84 -11.99 2.40
C ALA A 314 22.50 -12.60 3.65
N SER A 315 23.82 -12.45 3.81
CA SER A 315 24.54 -12.93 5.00
C SER A 315 24.06 -12.26 6.29
N ALA A 316 23.71 -10.97 6.25
CA ALA A 316 23.18 -10.27 7.42
C ALA A 316 21.74 -10.70 7.79
N LEU A 317 20.92 -11.03 6.77
CA LEU A 317 19.55 -11.49 6.94
C LEU A 317 19.43 -12.94 7.39
N ALA A 318 20.29 -13.84 6.89
CA ALA A 318 20.23 -15.29 7.15
C ALA A 318 20.06 -15.67 8.64
N PRO A 319 20.87 -15.18 9.61
CA PRO A 319 20.72 -15.54 11.02
C PRO A 319 19.45 -14.97 11.69
N ARG A 320 18.71 -14.10 10.98
CA ARG A 320 17.50 -13.43 11.48
C ARG A 320 16.29 -13.72 10.60
N ALA A 321 16.40 -14.62 9.62
CA ALA A 321 15.42 -14.78 8.55
C ALA A 321 13.99 -15.03 9.09
N ALA A 322 13.84 -15.97 10.03
CA ALA A 322 12.53 -16.26 10.64
C ALA A 322 11.94 -15.05 11.40
N ARG A 323 12.77 -14.31 12.14
CA ARG A 323 12.31 -13.09 12.85
C ARG A 323 11.91 -11.99 11.88
N VAL A 324 12.70 -11.79 10.82
CA VAL A 324 12.40 -10.82 9.76
C VAL A 324 11.11 -11.19 9.05
N ALA A 325 10.91 -12.48 8.70
CA ALA A 325 9.70 -12.96 8.03
C ALA A 325 8.41 -12.66 8.83
N ARG A 326 8.47 -12.62 10.16
CA ARG A 326 7.32 -12.29 11.01
C ARG A 326 6.96 -10.79 11.05
N ARG A 327 7.77 -9.91 10.42
CA ARG A 327 7.53 -8.46 10.40
C ARG A 327 6.75 -8.01 9.17
N ALA A 328 6.15 -6.83 9.27
CA ALA A 328 5.64 -6.13 8.09
C ALA A 328 6.82 -5.79 7.16
N ASP A 329 6.63 -5.96 5.85
CA ASP A 329 7.65 -5.81 4.79
C ASP A 329 8.86 -6.76 4.86
N GLY A 330 9.00 -7.57 5.90
CA GLY A 330 10.09 -8.54 6.03
C GLY A 330 10.08 -9.62 4.95
N ALA A 331 8.88 -10.06 4.53
CA ALA A 331 8.73 -10.97 3.40
C ALA A 331 9.28 -10.38 2.09
N ALA A 332 9.06 -9.08 1.84
CA ALA A 332 9.58 -8.40 0.66
C ALA A 332 11.12 -8.30 0.70
N ALA A 333 11.67 -7.95 1.87
CA ALA A 333 13.12 -7.89 2.07
C ALA A 333 13.80 -9.25 1.84
N LEU A 334 13.22 -10.32 2.39
CA LEU A 334 13.72 -11.68 2.21
C LEU A 334 13.59 -12.16 0.77
N SER A 335 12.44 -11.90 0.12
CA SER A 335 12.21 -12.30 -1.27
C SER A 335 13.19 -11.60 -2.21
N ALA A 336 13.41 -10.30 -2.04
CA ALA A 336 14.39 -9.54 -2.82
C ALA A 336 15.83 -10.06 -2.57
N ALA A 337 16.19 -10.33 -1.32
CA ALA A 337 17.50 -10.89 -0.99
C ALA A 337 17.71 -12.28 -1.61
N ILE A 338 16.74 -13.18 -1.55
CA ILE A 338 16.83 -14.52 -2.19
C ILE A 338 16.91 -14.38 -3.72
N ALA A 339 16.13 -13.47 -4.31
CA ALA A 339 16.09 -13.28 -5.76
C ALA A 339 17.41 -12.76 -6.34
N HIS A 340 18.20 -12.00 -5.57
CA HIS A 340 19.37 -11.27 -6.08
C HIS A 340 20.71 -11.61 -5.41
N ALA A 341 20.73 -12.32 -4.28
CA ALA A 341 21.98 -12.81 -3.69
C ALA A 341 22.67 -13.83 -4.61
N PRO A 342 23.98 -14.07 -4.48
CA PRO A 342 24.62 -15.21 -5.14
C PRO A 342 24.05 -16.55 -4.62
N ASP A 343 24.20 -17.62 -5.39
CA ASP A 343 23.48 -18.89 -5.15
C ASP A 343 23.74 -19.49 -3.76
N ALA A 344 24.98 -19.39 -3.24
CA ALA A 344 25.32 -19.92 -1.92
C ALA A 344 24.56 -19.19 -0.80
N GLU A 345 24.52 -17.86 -0.83
CA GLU A 345 23.83 -17.06 0.16
C GLU A 345 22.30 -17.13 0.01
N ALA A 346 21.80 -17.20 -1.23
CA ALA A 346 20.39 -17.45 -1.50
C ALA A 346 19.95 -18.79 -0.92
N ALA A 347 20.73 -19.85 -1.13
CA ALA A 347 20.48 -21.17 -0.55
C ALA A 347 20.52 -21.14 0.99
N ALA A 348 21.51 -20.46 1.59
CA ALA A 348 21.60 -20.34 3.06
C ALA A 348 20.39 -19.59 3.65
N LEU A 349 19.97 -18.49 3.03
CA LEU A 349 18.81 -17.71 3.44
C LEU A 349 17.51 -18.52 3.29
N ALA A 350 17.35 -19.22 2.17
CA ALA A 350 16.21 -20.10 1.93
C ALA A 350 16.17 -21.25 2.96
N SER A 351 17.32 -21.83 3.29
CA SER A 351 17.43 -22.90 4.29
C SER A 351 17.02 -22.41 5.68
N ALA A 352 17.43 -21.18 6.06
CA ALA A 352 17.02 -20.58 7.32
C ALA A 352 15.49 -20.36 7.41
N LEU A 353 14.83 -20.02 6.30
CA LEU A 353 13.37 -19.95 6.24
C LEU A 353 12.71 -21.32 6.29
N ALA A 354 13.24 -22.29 5.54
CA ALA A 354 12.72 -23.65 5.48
C ALA A 354 12.73 -24.34 6.85
N LEU A 355 13.79 -24.15 7.65
CA LEU A 355 13.90 -24.65 9.03
C LEU A 355 12.76 -24.14 9.95
N ASN A 356 12.17 -22.99 9.62
CA ASN A 356 11.10 -22.38 10.40
C ASN A 356 9.76 -22.36 9.63
N ALA A 357 9.65 -23.09 8.51
CA ALA A 357 8.51 -22.97 7.59
C ALA A 357 7.17 -23.23 8.28
N ARG A 358 7.08 -24.26 9.14
CA ARG A 358 5.86 -24.56 9.89
C ARG A 358 5.44 -23.41 10.80
N GLU A 359 6.35 -22.86 11.60
CA GLU A 359 6.06 -21.71 12.47
C GLU A 359 5.63 -20.49 11.64
N LEU A 360 6.31 -20.25 10.52
CA LEU A 360 6.02 -19.12 9.63
C LEU A 360 4.66 -19.23 8.94
N LEU A 361 4.22 -20.44 8.56
CA LEU A 361 2.89 -20.68 7.99
C LEU A 361 1.78 -20.37 8.99
N LEU A 362 1.98 -20.71 10.26
CA LEU A 362 1.01 -20.43 11.31
C LEU A 362 1.02 -18.96 11.76
N HIS A 363 2.07 -18.21 11.40
CA HIS A 363 2.17 -16.80 11.73
C HIS A 363 1.46 -15.91 10.68
N PRO A 364 0.59 -14.96 11.07
CA PRO A 364 -0.21 -14.14 10.12
C PRO A 364 0.58 -13.39 9.04
N ARG A 365 1.85 -13.09 9.31
CA ARG A 365 2.76 -12.37 8.41
C ARG A 365 3.90 -13.23 7.85
N GLY A 366 4.15 -14.40 8.46
CA GLY A 366 5.32 -15.23 8.14
C GLY A 366 5.18 -15.96 6.80
N ALA A 367 3.97 -16.39 6.47
CA ALA A 367 3.69 -17.20 5.30
C ALA A 367 4.07 -16.53 3.97
N SER A 368 3.93 -15.20 3.86
CA SER A 368 4.29 -14.47 2.64
C SER A 368 5.77 -14.58 2.28
N ALA A 369 6.65 -14.80 3.26
CA ALA A 369 8.09 -14.98 3.00
C ALA A 369 8.37 -16.33 2.32
N LEU A 370 7.52 -17.35 2.56
CA LEU A 370 7.63 -18.65 1.92
C LEU A 370 7.19 -18.61 0.45
N GLU A 371 6.26 -17.73 0.08
CA GLU A 371 5.90 -17.51 -1.34
C GLU A 371 7.13 -17.11 -2.17
N GLY A 372 7.95 -16.18 -1.65
CA GLY A 372 9.21 -15.77 -2.31
C GLY A 372 10.25 -16.90 -2.40
N LEU A 373 10.30 -17.78 -1.39
CA LEU A 373 11.14 -18.97 -1.41
C LEU A 373 10.68 -19.94 -2.51
N PHE A 374 9.38 -20.21 -2.64
CA PHE A 374 8.85 -21.07 -3.70
C PHE A 374 9.07 -20.48 -5.10
N ALA A 375 8.94 -19.16 -5.26
CA ALA A 375 9.27 -18.48 -6.51
C ALA A 375 10.75 -18.64 -6.89
N SER A 376 11.64 -18.79 -5.90
CA SER A 376 13.09 -18.94 -6.08
C SER A 376 13.56 -20.40 -6.02
N ARG A 377 12.65 -21.39 -6.14
CA ARG A 377 12.96 -22.83 -5.98
C ARG A 377 14.11 -23.35 -6.84
N ALA A 378 14.29 -22.80 -8.04
CA ALA A 378 15.36 -23.21 -8.95
C ALA A 378 16.76 -22.92 -8.37
N ARG A 379 16.86 -21.93 -7.47
CA ARG A 379 18.11 -21.51 -6.84
C ARG A 379 18.38 -22.23 -5.51
N ALA A 380 17.33 -22.72 -4.86
CA ALA A 380 17.42 -23.39 -3.56
C ALA A 380 16.47 -24.60 -3.48
N PRO A 381 16.69 -25.65 -4.30
CA PRO A 381 15.76 -26.77 -4.43
C PRO A 381 15.55 -27.54 -3.12
N ASP A 382 16.60 -27.71 -2.32
CA ASP A 382 16.51 -28.44 -1.04
C ASP A 382 15.67 -27.70 -0.01
N ALA A 383 15.90 -26.39 0.12
CA ALA A 383 15.10 -25.53 0.99
C ALA A 383 13.64 -25.46 0.53
N ALA A 384 13.40 -25.40 -0.79
CA ALA A 384 12.06 -25.45 -1.36
C ALA A 384 11.36 -26.78 -1.04
N ARG A 385 12.04 -27.92 -1.18
CA ARG A 385 11.49 -29.23 -0.81
C ARG A 385 11.12 -29.31 0.67
N ALA A 386 12.01 -28.86 1.57
CA ALA A 386 11.73 -28.83 3.00
C ALA A 386 10.55 -27.90 3.35
N ALA A 387 10.46 -26.72 2.73
CA ALA A 387 9.33 -25.81 2.91
C ALA A 387 8.02 -26.38 2.34
N THR A 388 8.07 -27.09 1.22
CA THR A 388 6.93 -27.82 0.65
C THR A 388 6.42 -28.87 1.62
N ALA A 389 7.29 -29.74 2.15
CA ALA A 389 6.91 -30.76 3.13
C ALA A 389 6.23 -30.14 4.36
N ALA A 390 6.78 -29.04 4.89
CA ALA A 390 6.17 -28.31 6.01
C ALA A 390 4.79 -27.72 5.65
N ALA A 391 4.64 -27.15 4.45
CA ALA A 391 3.37 -26.60 3.99
C ALA A 391 2.28 -27.66 3.80
N LEU A 392 2.64 -28.80 3.21
CA LEU A 392 1.73 -29.93 3.05
C LEU A 392 1.36 -30.55 4.39
N GLY A 393 2.29 -30.62 5.35
CA GLY A 393 1.99 -31.04 6.72
C GLY A 393 1.00 -30.13 7.46
N VAL A 394 1.17 -28.80 7.36
CA VAL A 394 0.21 -27.83 7.93
C VAL A 394 -1.17 -27.96 7.27
N LEU A 395 -1.21 -28.19 5.96
CA LEU A 395 -2.46 -28.47 5.25
C LEU A 395 -3.13 -29.75 5.78
N ASP A 396 -2.36 -30.82 5.98
CA ASP A 396 -2.85 -32.10 6.48
C ASP A 396 -3.53 -31.96 7.84
N GLU A 397 -2.88 -31.23 8.75
CA GLU A 397 -3.40 -30.90 10.09
C GLU A 397 -4.67 -30.05 10.00
N ALA A 398 -4.67 -29.01 9.17
CA ALA A 398 -5.82 -28.12 9.00
C ALA A 398 -7.04 -28.83 8.40
N LEU A 399 -6.82 -29.71 7.41
CA LEU A 399 -7.89 -30.54 6.83
C LEU A 399 -8.42 -31.57 7.82
N GLY A 400 -7.56 -32.16 8.66
CA GLY A 400 -7.97 -33.08 9.72
C GLY A 400 -8.83 -32.39 10.79
N ALA A 401 -8.36 -31.27 11.33
CA ALA A 401 -9.07 -30.48 12.34
C ALA A 401 -10.44 -29.98 11.82
N SER A 402 -10.48 -29.55 10.55
CA SER A 402 -11.71 -29.11 9.89
C SER A 402 -12.73 -30.25 9.71
N GLY A 403 -12.26 -31.50 9.53
CA GLY A 403 -13.12 -32.69 9.38
C GLY A 403 -13.63 -33.28 10.69
N GLU A 404 -12.83 -33.25 11.77
CA GLU A 404 -13.22 -33.80 13.09
C GLU A 404 -14.18 -32.89 13.86
N ALA A 405 -14.09 -31.57 13.66
CA ALA A 405 -14.94 -30.58 14.32
C ALA A 405 -16.32 -30.47 13.68
N THR A 406 -17.13 -31.53 13.79
CA THR A 406 -18.54 -31.51 13.37
C THR A 406 -19.41 -30.82 14.42
N ALA A 407 -19.57 -29.51 14.31
CA ALA A 407 -20.70 -28.86 14.95
C ALA A 407 -21.98 -29.33 14.24
N ARG A 408 -22.95 -29.87 14.97
CA ARG A 408 -24.27 -30.15 14.40
C ARG A 408 -24.95 -28.81 14.13
N GLY A 409 -25.25 -28.53 12.87
CA GLY A 409 -26.08 -27.39 12.48
C GLY A 409 -27.50 -27.50 13.05
N VAL A 410 -28.30 -26.45 12.88
CA VAL A 410 -29.70 -26.38 13.35
C VAL A 410 -30.55 -27.55 12.80
N ASP A 411 -30.16 -28.09 11.63
CA ASP A 411 -30.83 -29.22 10.98
C ASP A 411 -30.14 -30.58 11.24
N GLY A 412 -29.20 -30.65 12.19
CA GLY A 412 -28.47 -31.88 12.52
C GLY A 412 -27.36 -32.28 11.52
N ALA A 413 -27.23 -31.56 10.40
CA ALA A 413 -26.14 -31.77 9.45
C ALA A 413 -24.78 -31.35 10.04
N PRO A 414 -23.72 -32.14 9.89
CA PRO A 414 -22.38 -31.75 10.32
C PRO A 414 -21.91 -30.53 9.52
N LEU A 415 -21.68 -29.41 10.20
CA LEU A 415 -20.99 -28.26 9.63
C LEU A 415 -19.50 -28.41 9.93
N ALA A 416 -18.72 -28.75 8.91
CA ALA A 416 -17.28 -28.70 9.00
C ALA A 416 -16.81 -27.27 9.27
N ARG A 417 -15.74 -27.11 10.06
CA ARG A 417 -15.17 -25.78 10.29
C ARG A 417 -14.55 -25.27 8.99
N PRO A 418 -14.78 -24.00 8.62
CA PRO A 418 -14.20 -23.43 7.41
C PRO A 418 -12.68 -23.45 7.53
N LEU A 419 -11.98 -23.81 6.44
CA LEU A 419 -10.53 -23.89 6.45
C LEU A 419 -9.89 -22.52 6.77
N SER A 420 -10.55 -21.42 6.40
CA SER A 420 -10.13 -20.07 6.74
C SER A 420 -10.11 -19.75 8.24
N ALA A 421 -10.77 -20.56 9.09
CA ALA A 421 -10.62 -20.46 10.55
C ALA A 421 -9.29 -21.05 11.03
N GLU A 422 -8.73 -22.02 10.31
CA GLU A 422 -7.51 -22.75 10.68
C GLU A 422 -6.29 -22.23 9.91
N LEU A 423 -6.48 -21.68 8.70
CA LEU A 423 -5.42 -21.31 7.79
C LEU A 423 -5.62 -19.90 7.22
N SER A 424 -4.67 -19.01 7.49
CA SER A 424 -4.68 -17.64 6.93
C SER A 424 -4.57 -17.64 5.41
N VAL A 425 -5.05 -16.57 4.75
CA VAL A 425 -4.96 -16.42 3.28
C VAL A 425 -3.51 -16.47 2.79
N HIS A 426 -2.55 -15.93 3.54
CA HIS A 426 -1.13 -15.99 3.18
C HIS A 426 -0.57 -17.41 3.30
N ALA A 427 -0.96 -18.15 4.33
CA ALA A 427 -0.63 -19.55 4.46
C ALA A 427 -1.25 -20.38 3.32
N ALA A 428 -2.50 -20.06 2.93
CA ALA A 428 -3.17 -20.71 1.79
C ALA A 428 -2.41 -20.51 0.47
N ARG A 429 -1.85 -19.31 0.25
CA ARG A 429 -1.02 -19.03 -0.94
C ARG A 429 0.31 -19.79 -0.93
N ALA A 430 0.96 -19.89 0.23
CA ALA A 430 2.17 -20.69 0.38
C ALA A 430 1.87 -22.19 0.13
N VAL A 431 0.75 -22.70 0.67
CA VAL A 431 0.28 -24.07 0.42
C VAL A 431 -0.09 -24.29 -1.05
N ARG A 432 -0.77 -23.34 -1.69
CA ARG A 432 -1.05 -23.36 -3.13
C ARG A 432 0.23 -23.53 -3.96
N ALA A 433 1.27 -22.77 -3.64
CA ALA A 433 2.57 -22.88 -4.30
C ALA A 433 3.25 -24.24 -4.01
N ALA A 434 3.14 -24.74 -2.77
CA ALA A 434 3.63 -26.06 -2.40
C ALA A 434 2.91 -27.20 -3.16
N LEU A 435 1.58 -27.14 -3.31
CA LEU A 435 0.79 -28.14 -4.04
C LEU A 435 1.08 -28.17 -5.54
N ALA A 436 1.36 -27.00 -6.13
CA ALA A 436 1.72 -26.90 -7.55
C ALA A 436 3.08 -27.54 -7.86
N HIS A 437 3.90 -27.79 -6.84
CA HIS A 437 5.28 -28.26 -6.97
C HIS A 437 5.61 -29.47 -6.09
N GLY A 438 4.63 -29.98 -5.34
CA GLY A 438 4.81 -31.07 -4.40
C GLY A 438 4.86 -32.39 -5.15
N SER A 439 6.00 -33.06 -5.05
CA SER A 439 6.25 -34.34 -5.71
C SER A 439 6.34 -35.50 -4.73
N GLY A 440 6.05 -36.70 -5.22
CA GLY A 440 6.17 -37.94 -4.43
C GLY A 440 4.97 -38.20 -3.50
N GLU A 441 5.16 -39.04 -2.49
CA GLU A 441 4.07 -39.54 -1.65
C GLU A 441 3.37 -38.44 -0.84
N GLU A 442 4.10 -37.44 -0.35
CA GLU A 442 3.53 -36.33 0.41
C GLU A 442 2.63 -35.46 -0.48
N GLY A 443 3.08 -35.15 -1.71
CA GLY A 443 2.28 -34.45 -2.71
C GLY A 443 1.02 -35.21 -3.06
N ALA A 444 1.15 -36.50 -3.41
CA ALA A 444 0.02 -37.35 -3.76
C ALA A 444 -1.01 -37.48 -2.63
N ARG A 445 -0.55 -37.60 -1.38
CA ARG A 445 -1.43 -37.64 -0.20
C ARG A 445 -2.19 -36.33 -0.01
N ALA A 446 -1.50 -35.19 -0.13
CA ALA A 446 -2.11 -33.89 -0.03
C ALA A 446 -3.13 -33.66 -1.15
N HIS A 447 -2.80 -34.04 -2.39
CA HIS A 447 -3.70 -34.00 -3.54
C HIS A 447 -4.97 -34.80 -3.28
N ALA A 448 -4.85 -36.06 -2.83
CA ALA A 448 -6.00 -36.91 -2.53
C ALA A 448 -6.91 -36.32 -1.45
N ARG A 449 -6.35 -35.71 -0.39
CA ARG A 449 -7.14 -35.08 0.67
C ARG A 449 -7.85 -33.81 0.20
N VAL A 450 -7.19 -32.96 -0.58
CA VAL A 450 -7.83 -31.77 -1.17
C VAL A 450 -8.93 -32.19 -2.14
N LEU A 451 -8.66 -33.19 -2.99
CA LEU A 451 -9.62 -33.74 -3.94
C LEU A 451 -10.91 -34.22 -3.26
N ALA A 452 -10.77 -34.98 -2.17
CA ALA A 452 -11.90 -35.50 -1.40
C ALA A 452 -12.82 -34.40 -0.83
N ARG A 453 -12.33 -33.16 -0.71
CA ARG A 453 -13.06 -32.01 -0.13
C ARG A 453 -13.16 -30.82 -1.08
N ALA A 454 -12.85 -31.00 -2.37
CA ALA A 454 -12.66 -29.88 -3.29
C ALA A 454 -13.87 -28.94 -3.40
N SER A 455 -15.08 -29.50 -3.45
CA SER A 455 -16.31 -28.71 -3.56
C SER A 455 -16.59 -27.85 -2.32
N GLU A 456 -16.30 -28.38 -1.14
CA GLU A 456 -16.42 -27.68 0.14
C GLU A 456 -15.38 -26.55 0.23
N LEU A 457 -14.12 -26.88 -0.06
CA LEU A 457 -13.00 -25.95 -0.03
C LEU A 457 -13.18 -24.79 -1.04
N ALA A 458 -13.80 -25.05 -2.20
CA ALA A 458 -13.97 -24.05 -3.25
C ALA A 458 -14.83 -22.83 -2.84
N THR A 459 -15.66 -22.95 -1.79
CA THR A 459 -16.44 -21.83 -1.24
C THR A 459 -15.75 -21.09 -0.09
N ASP A 460 -14.62 -21.60 0.40
CA ASP A 460 -13.82 -20.97 1.45
C ASP A 460 -12.70 -20.11 0.83
N PRO A 461 -12.39 -18.90 1.34
CA PRO A 461 -11.33 -18.06 0.77
C PRO A 461 -9.95 -18.73 0.73
N SER A 462 -9.58 -19.48 1.77
CA SER A 462 -8.31 -20.20 1.85
C SER A 462 -8.40 -21.51 1.07
N GLY A 463 -9.52 -22.24 1.17
CA GLY A 463 -9.79 -23.47 0.42
C GLY A 463 -9.78 -23.27 -1.10
N ALA A 464 -10.36 -22.18 -1.60
CA ALA A 464 -10.39 -21.85 -3.02
C ALA A 464 -8.98 -21.66 -3.60
N LEU A 465 -8.07 -21.04 -2.84
CA LEU A 465 -6.67 -20.92 -3.25
C LEU A 465 -5.96 -22.28 -3.32
N ILE A 466 -6.30 -23.19 -2.42
CA ILE A 466 -5.73 -24.55 -2.37
C ILE A 466 -6.24 -25.39 -3.54
N VAL A 467 -7.54 -25.31 -3.84
CA VAL A 467 -8.14 -25.98 -5.02
C VAL A 467 -7.53 -25.43 -6.31
N ASP A 468 -7.33 -24.10 -6.40
CA ASP A 468 -6.62 -23.49 -7.54
C ASP A 468 -5.17 -23.99 -7.66
N GLY A 469 -4.47 -24.20 -6.54
CA GLY A 469 -3.14 -24.80 -6.52
C GLY A 469 -3.11 -26.26 -6.99
N LEU A 470 -4.15 -27.03 -6.65
CA LEU A 470 -4.31 -28.40 -7.12
C LEU A 470 -4.57 -28.44 -8.63
N LEU A 471 -5.43 -27.56 -9.15
CA LEU A 471 -5.67 -27.42 -10.59
C LEU A 471 -4.39 -27.05 -11.35
N ALA A 472 -3.58 -26.14 -10.79
CA ALA A 472 -2.31 -25.71 -11.38
C ALA A 472 -1.15 -26.71 -11.20
N SER A 473 -1.38 -27.86 -10.55
CA SER A 473 -0.32 -28.83 -10.28
C SER A 473 0.06 -29.57 -11.57
N VAL A 474 1.36 -29.56 -11.88
CA VAL A 474 1.92 -30.23 -13.06
C VAL A 474 1.94 -31.75 -12.89
N GLU A 475 1.87 -32.24 -11.65
CA GLU A 475 1.99 -33.66 -11.32
C GLU A 475 0.64 -34.34 -11.04
N LEU A 476 -0.48 -33.61 -11.14
CA LEU A 476 -1.80 -34.20 -10.92
C LEU A 476 -2.14 -35.16 -12.07
N PRO A 477 -2.34 -36.47 -11.81
CA PRO A 477 -2.69 -37.42 -12.87
C PRO A 477 -3.99 -37.03 -13.56
N ASP A 478 -4.10 -37.25 -14.87
CA ASP A 478 -5.31 -36.92 -15.65
C ASP A 478 -6.60 -37.47 -15.03
N ALA A 479 -6.54 -38.66 -14.44
CA ALA A 479 -7.67 -39.26 -13.73
C ALA A 479 -8.11 -38.45 -12.50
N ALA A 480 -7.15 -37.96 -11.71
CA ALA A 480 -7.41 -37.12 -10.55
C ALA A 480 -7.87 -35.72 -10.95
N THR A 481 -7.31 -35.16 -12.03
CA THR A 481 -7.80 -33.92 -12.65
C THR A 481 -9.25 -34.07 -13.10
N ALA A 482 -9.59 -35.16 -13.80
CA ALA A 482 -10.97 -35.43 -14.22
C ALA A 482 -11.91 -35.63 -13.03
N GLU A 483 -11.46 -36.27 -11.95
CA GLU A 483 -12.23 -36.39 -10.70
C GLU A 483 -12.47 -35.03 -10.04
N LEU A 484 -11.45 -34.18 -9.98
CA LEU A 484 -11.56 -32.83 -9.46
C LEU A 484 -12.58 -32.01 -10.24
N LEU A 485 -12.48 -32.04 -11.58
CA LEU A 485 -13.41 -31.34 -12.46
C LEU A 485 -14.84 -31.87 -12.29
N ARG A 486 -15.04 -33.20 -12.18
CA ARG A 486 -16.36 -33.78 -11.88
C ARG A 486 -16.92 -33.32 -10.55
N ALA A 487 -16.11 -33.30 -9.49
CA ALA A 487 -16.53 -32.86 -8.16
C ALA A 487 -16.93 -31.38 -8.15
N LEU A 488 -16.17 -30.53 -8.85
CA LEU A 488 -16.49 -29.10 -9.00
C LEU A 488 -17.74 -28.89 -9.87
N ALA A 489 -17.89 -29.64 -10.95
CA ALA A 489 -19.05 -29.60 -11.84
C ALA A 489 -20.35 -29.98 -11.12
N ALA A 490 -20.31 -31.03 -10.29
CA ALA A 490 -21.45 -31.44 -9.46
C ALA A 490 -21.89 -30.37 -8.45
N SER A 491 -21.02 -29.39 -8.16
CA SER A 491 -21.30 -28.28 -7.23
C SER A 491 -21.41 -26.92 -7.94
N ALA A 492 -21.48 -26.89 -9.28
CA ALA A 492 -21.36 -25.67 -10.07
C ALA A 492 -22.40 -24.60 -9.69
N GLU A 493 -23.64 -24.99 -9.41
CA GLU A 493 -24.70 -24.06 -9.01
C GLU A 493 -24.33 -23.28 -7.75
N ARG A 494 -23.88 -24.00 -6.71
CA ARG A 494 -23.43 -23.37 -5.46
C ARG A 494 -22.20 -22.50 -5.69
N LEU A 495 -21.24 -22.96 -6.51
CA LEU A 495 -20.00 -22.25 -6.75
C LEU A 495 -20.19 -20.98 -7.59
N ALA A 496 -21.12 -20.96 -8.54
CA ALA A 496 -21.36 -19.84 -9.44
C ALA A 496 -21.94 -18.60 -8.74
N VAL A 497 -22.65 -18.79 -7.62
CA VAL A 497 -23.18 -17.71 -6.78
C VAL A 497 -22.25 -17.31 -5.64
N ASP A 498 -21.22 -18.11 -5.36
CA ASP A 498 -20.22 -17.80 -4.34
C ASP A 498 -19.05 -16.97 -4.90
N LYS A 499 -18.56 -16.00 -4.12
CA LYS A 499 -17.50 -15.08 -4.53
C LYS A 499 -16.13 -15.75 -4.73
N HIS A 500 -15.88 -16.89 -4.08
CA HIS A 500 -14.67 -17.67 -4.23
C HIS A 500 -14.88 -18.85 -5.20
N GLY A 501 -16.04 -19.50 -5.09
CA GLY A 501 -16.45 -20.59 -5.98
C GLY A 501 -16.40 -20.20 -7.45
N VAL A 502 -16.83 -18.97 -7.79
CA VAL A 502 -16.79 -18.47 -9.16
C VAL A 502 -15.36 -18.39 -9.73
N CYS A 503 -14.39 -18.05 -8.88
CA CYS A 503 -12.97 -18.01 -9.27
C CYS A 503 -12.44 -19.41 -9.52
N VAL A 504 -12.81 -20.38 -8.68
CA VAL A 504 -12.42 -21.80 -8.83
C VAL A 504 -13.05 -22.40 -10.08
N LEU A 505 -14.34 -22.13 -10.35
CA LEU A 505 -14.99 -22.57 -11.59
C LEU A 505 -14.29 -22.02 -12.84
N ARG A 506 -13.91 -20.73 -12.81
CA ARG A 506 -13.15 -20.13 -13.92
C ARG A 506 -11.81 -20.83 -14.13
N ALA A 507 -11.08 -21.11 -13.05
CA ALA A 507 -9.81 -21.83 -13.13
C ALA A 507 -9.98 -23.26 -13.65
N ALA A 508 -11.01 -23.98 -13.19
CA ALA A 508 -11.35 -25.32 -13.62
C ALA A 508 -11.68 -25.37 -15.13
N LEU A 509 -12.48 -24.42 -15.62
CA LEU A 509 -12.81 -24.28 -17.04
C LEU A 509 -11.58 -24.01 -17.90
N ALA A 510 -10.64 -23.18 -17.42
CA ALA A 510 -9.38 -22.92 -18.11
C ALA A 510 -8.46 -24.16 -18.19
N HIS A 511 -8.55 -25.07 -17.20
CA HIS A 511 -7.75 -26.30 -17.15
C HIS A 511 -8.37 -27.46 -17.92
N ALA A 512 -9.69 -27.45 -18.11
CA ALA A 512 -10.38 -28.37 -19.02
C ALA A 512 -10.06 -28.02 -20.48
N ARG A 513 -8.78 -28.15 -20.90
CA ARG A 513 -8.31 -27.96 -22.29
C ARG A 513 -8.88 -29.08 -23.18
N GLY A 514 -10.16 -28.94 -23.51
CA GLY A 514 -10.96 -29.92 -24.23
C GLY A 514 -11.43 -31.06 -23.32
N ALA A 515 -12.63 -30.97 -22.76
CA ALA A 515 -13.27 -32.13 -22.14
C ALA A 515 -14.77 -31.91 -21.90
N ASP A 516 -15.57 -32.90 -22.30
CA ASP A 516 -16.98 -33.06 -21.98
C ASP A 516 -17.28 -33.02 -20.47
N THR A 517 -16.25 -33.19 -19.63
CA THR A 517 -16.37 -33.21 -18.16
C THR A 517 -16.93 -31.90 -17.57
N MET A 518 -16.63 -30.76 -18.20
CA MET A 518 -17.19 -29.46 -17.80
C MET A 518 -18.35 -29.02 -18.71
N ALA A 519 -18.75 -29.82 -19.70
CA ALA A 519 -19.92 -29.52 -20.54
C ALA A 519 -21.21 -29.32 -19.71
N PRO A 520 -21.48 -30.12 -18.65
CA PRO A 520 -22.66 -29.87 -17.80
C PRO A 520 -22.64 -28.50 -17.11
N VAL A 521 -21.45 -27.99 -16.77
CA VAL A 521 -21.32 -26.64 -16.17
C VAL A 521 -21.62 -25.56 -17.19
N VAL A 522 -21.12 -25.74 -18.41
CA VAL A 522 -21.35 -24.81 -19.52
C VAL A 522 -22.83 -24.80 -19.92
N GLU A 523 -23.47 -25.96 -20.00
CA GLU A 523 -24.90 -26.10 -20.26
C GLU A 523 -25.74 -25.47 -19.15
N TRP A 524 -25.42 -25.75 -17.88
CA TRP A 524 -26.10 -25.14 -16.74
C TRP A 524 -25.99 -23.59 -16.74
N LEU A 525 -24.80 -23.05 -17.06
CA LEU A 525 -24.60 -21.60 -17.17
C LEU A 525 -25.46 -20.98 -18.29
N ARG A 526 -25.66 -21.71 -19.39
CA ARG A 526 -26.49 -21.28 -20.52
C ARG A 526 -27.98 -21.35 -20.20
N GLU A 527 -28.46 -22.46 -19.65
CA GLU A 527 -29.87 -22.64 -19.30
C GLU A 527 -30.36 -21.58 -18.31
N ARG A 528 -29.46 -21.10 -17.45
CA ARG A 528 -29.75 -20.12 -16.41
C ARG A 528 -29.22 -18.72 -16.72
N GLU A 529 -28.83 -18.46 -17.96
CA GLU A 529 -28.27 -17.18 -18.38
C GLU A 529 -29.10 -16.00 -17.87
N ALA A 530 -30.42 -16.00 -18.15
CA ALA A 530 -31.33 -14.93 -17.73
C ALA A 530 -31.40 -14.72 -16.20
N GLU A 531 -31.24 -15.77 -15.40
CA GLU A 531 -31.20 -15.71 -13.93
C GLU A 531 -29.84 -15.21 -13.45
N LEU A 532 -28.75 -15.71 -14.06
CA LEU A 532 -27.37 -15.37 -13.72
C LEU A 532 -27.01 -13.93 -14.07
N PHE A 533 -27.67 -13.33 -15.08
CA PHE A 533 -27.51 -11.90 -15.39
C PHE A 533 -27.96 -10.97 -14.25
N GLN A 534 -28.76 -11.46 -13.31
CA GLN A 534 -29.09 -10.74 -12.08
C GLN A 534 -27.97 -10.82 -11.03
N HIS A 535 -27.09 -11.82 -11.14
CA HIS A 535 -25.97 -12.05 -10.21
C HIS A 535 -24.64 -11.60 -10.84
N ARG A 536 -24.11 -10.46 -10.38
CA ARG A 536 -22.90 -9.83 -10.94
C ARG A 536 -21.72 -10.79 -11.15
N LEU A 537 -21.51 -11.73 -10.22
CA LEU A 537 -20.39 -12.67 -10.27
C LEU A 537 -20.59 -13.77 -11.32
N ALA A 538 -21.80 -14.31 -11.44
CA ALA A 538 -22.10 -15.34 -12.43
C ALA A 538 -22.03 -14.76 -13.85
N ARG A 539 -22.45 -13.50 -14.03
CA ARG A 539 -22.23 -12.75 -15.27
C ARG A 539 -20.75 -12.63 -15.63
N GLN A 540 -19.88 -12.34 -14.67
CA GLN A 540 -18.43 -12.29 -14.93
C GLN A 540 -17.85 -13.65 -15.36
N LEU A 541 -18.38 -14.76 -14.83
CA LEU A 541 -18.00 -16.11 -15.24
C LEU A 541 -18.44 -16.40 -16.68
N TYR A 542 -19.69 -16.05 -17.02
CA TYR A 542 -20.24 -16.20 -18.38
C TYR A 542 -19.45 -15.37 -19.40
N ASP A 543 -19.19 -14.09 -19.08
CA ASP A 543 -18.40 -13.18 -19.93
C ASP A 543 -16.96 -13.70 -20.15
N ALA A 544 -16.35 -14.30 -19.12
CA ALA A 544 -14.98 -14.82 -19.18
C ALA A 544 -14.83 -16.08 -20.04
N LEU A 545 -15.90 -16.84 -20.24
CA LEU A 545 -15.90 -17.97 -21.17
C LEU A 545 -15.95 -17.51 -22.62
N GLY A 546 -16.54 -16.34 -22.90
CA GLY A 546 -16.76 -15.87 -24.27
C GLY A 546 -17.74 -16.78 -25.04
N SER A 547 -18.63 -16.18 -25.84
CA SER A 547 -19.65 -16.94 -26.58
C SER A 547 -19.05 -18.05 -27.46
N ALA A 548 -17.88 -17.80 -28.03
CA ALA A 548 -17.22 -18.72 -28.97
C ALA A 548 -16.52 -19.94 -28.31
N GLU A 549 -16.12 -19.91 -27.04
CA GLU A 549 -15.59 -21.13 -26.36
C GLU A 549 -16.72 -21.99 -25.82
N VAL A 550 -17.78 -21.36 -25.32
CA VAL A 550 -19.04 -22.04 -24.97
C VAL A 550 -19.60 -22.78 -26.17
N GLU A 551 -19.69 -22.12 -27.32
CA GLU A 551 -20.19 -22.71 -28.57
C GLU A 551 -19.28 -23.85 -29.06
N ARG A 552 -17.96 -23.70 -28.97
CA ARG A 552 -16.99 -24.77 -29.33
C ARG A 552 -16.98 -25.96 -28.35
N ALA A 553 -17.33 -25.76 -27.08
CA ALA A 553 -17.46 -26.85 -26.12
C ALA A 553 -18.71 -27.69 -26.41
N ILE A 554 -19.83 -27.04 -26.72
CA ILE A 554 -21.11 -27.68 -27.05
C ILE A 554 -21.02 -28.47 -28.36
N THR A 555 -20.44 -27.89 -29.41
CA THR A 555 -20.32 -28.59 -30.71
C THR A 555 -19.46 -29.87 -30.58
N ARG A 556 -18.54 -29.92 -29.62
CA ARG A 556 -17.74 -31.12 -29.32
C ARG A 556 -18.52 -32.15 -28.50
N SER A 557 -19.31 -31.76 -27.50
CA SER A 557 -20.11 -32.71 -26.71
C SER A 557 -21.23 -33.34 -27.53
N VAL A 558 -21.92 -32.54 -28.36
CA VAL A 558 -22.99 -33.03 -29.26
C VAL A 558 -22.42 -33.93 -30.36
N GLY A 559 -21.21 -33.65 -30.84
CA GLY A 559 -20.52 -34.48 -31.83
C GLY A 559 -19.91 -35.78 -31.29
N ALA A 560 -19.70 -35.89 -29.98
CA ALA A 560 -19.19 -37.11 -29.33
C ALA A 560 -20.31 -38.07 -28.87
N ALA A 561 -21.54 -37.57 -28.73
CA ALA A 561 -22.73 -38.35 -28.36
C ALA A 561 -23.50 -38.92 -29.57
N ALA A 562 -23.16 -38.50 -30.79
CA ALA A 562 -23.68 -39.01 -32.07
C ALA A 562 -22.67 -39.98 -32.70
#